data_AF-D6SM23-F1
#
_entry.id   AF-D6SM23-F1
#
_cell.length_a   1.000
_cell.length_b   1.000
_cell.length_c   1.000
_cell.angle_alpha   90.00
_cell.angle_beta   90.00
_cell.angle_gamma   90.00
#
_symmetry.space_group_name_H-M   'P 1'
#
loop_
_entity.id
_entity.type
_entity.pdbx_description
1 polymer ?
#
loop_
_entity_poly.entity_id
_entity_poly.type
_entity_poly.pdbx_seq_one_letter_code
_entity_poly.pdbx_strand_id
1 'polypeptide(L)'
;MVLTLLKISREAVQPVFDADEMRFCWKVNMQQYLDGQGRLDPFLPRSSFIMADYFGRIVWVATRDATFGPVFTEIGCRRRPHRYPCRGRLEIIYVDYLCNGQIYWRCSSCSDKGIIIGWEGSCWDMMAREPGHVLSRAEEKPGRDF
;
A
#
# COMPACT_ATOMS: atom_id res chain seq x y z
N MET A 1 -15.65 -17.82 9.26
CA MET A 1 -15.15 -18.27 7.95
C MET A 1 -14.23 -17.25 7.27
N VAL A 2 -14.60 -15.98 7.11
CA VAL A 2 -13.76 -14.94 6.45
C VAL A 2 -12.40 -14.74 7.14
N LEU A 3 -12.39 -14.63 8.47
CA LEU A 3 -11.15 -14.52 9.27
C LEU A 3 -10.22 -15.73 9.10
N THR A 4 -10.78 -16.91 8.84
CA THR A 4 -10.02 -18.14 8.64
C THR A 4 -9.34 -18.13 7.26
N LEU A 5 -10.05 -17.68 6.22
CA LEU A 5 -9.50 -17.54 4.87
C LEU A 5 -8.42 -16.46 4.80
N LEU A 6 -8.61 -15.33 5.49
CA LEU A 6 -7.61 -14.26 5.59
C LEU A 6 -6.35 -14.69 6.35
N LYS A 7 -6.50 -15.54 7.38
CA LYS A 7 -5.35 -16.13 8.09
C LYS A 7 -4.58 -17.12 7.23
N ILE A 8 -5.28 -17.98 6.49
CA ILE A 8 -4.67 -18.94 5.57
C ILE A 8 -3.93 -18.22 4.42
N SER A 9 -4.52 -17.16 3.84
CA SER A 9 -3.83 -16.37 2.83
C SER A 9 -2.59 -15.69 3.40
N ARG A 10 -2.67 -15.16 4.62
CA ARG A 10 -1.52 -14.53 5.28
C ARG A 10 -0.40 -15.52 5.54
N GLU A 11 -0.70 -16.71 6.08
CA GLU A 11 0.29 -17.76 6.33
C GLU A 11 0.90 -18.31 5.03
N ALA A 12 0.12 -18.38 3.95
CA ALA A 12 0.62 -18.80 2.63
C ALA A 12 1.50 -17.74 1.95
N VAL A 13 1.26 -16.45 2.20
CA VAL A 13 2.00 -15.37 1.54
C VAL A 13 3.18 -14.88 2.40
N GLN A 14 3.16 -15.02 3.73
CA GLN A 14 4.29 -14.70 4.61
C GLN A 14 5.64 -15.32 4.21
N PRO A 15 5.75 -16.60 3.80
CA PRO A 15 7.04 -17.16 3.36
C PRO A 15 7.53 -16.63 2.00
N VAL A 16 6.69 -15.92 1.22
CA VAL A 16 7.13 -15.11 0.05
C VAL A 16 7.82 -13.81 0.51
N PHE A 17 7.70 -13.47 1.79
CA PHE A 17 8.25 -12.28 2.41
C PHE A 17 9.25 -12.66 3.49
N ASP A 18 10.39 -13.19 3.07
CA ASP A 18 11.53 -13.32 3.96
C ASP A 18 11.89 -11.92 4.51
N ALA A 19 11.98 -11.79 5.83
CA ALA A 19 12.34 -10.54 6.49
C ALA A 19 13.72 -10.04 6.01
N ASP A 20 14.61 -10.95 5.62
CA ASP A 20 15.89 -10.61 5.01
C ASP A 20 15.72 -10.10 3.56
N GLU A 21 14.77 -10.64 2.81
CA GLU A 21 14.45 -10.12 1.47
C GLU A 21 13.93 -8.67 1.55
N MET A 22 13.11 -8.36 2.56
CA MET A 22 12.52 -7.02 2.76
C MET A 22 13.43 -6.05 3.52
N ARG A 23 14.64 -6.46 3.94
CA ARG A 23 15.57 -5.63 4.70
C ARG A 23 16.02 -4.36 3.97
N PHE A 24 16.15 -4.43 2.64
CA PHE A 24 16.53 -3.32 1.78
C PHE A 24 15.39 -2.90 0.85
N CYS A 25 14.22 -2.62 1.41
CA CYS A 25 13.04 -2.17 0.67
C CYS A 25 12.67 -0.72 1.01
N TRP A 26 11.81 -0.12 0.18
CA TRP A 26 11.18 1.15 0.49
C TRP A 26 10.16 0.98 1.61
N LYS A 27 10.21 1.84 2.63
CA LYS A 27 9.14 1.97 3.63
C LYS A 27 8.47 3.32 3.43
N VAL A 28 7.23 3.30 2.95
CA VAL A 28 6.50 4.51 2.59
C VAL A 28 5.29 4.63 3.51
N ASN A 29 5.21 5.73 4.25
CA ASN A 29 3.98 6.12 4.92
C ASN A 29 3.26 7.17 4.07
N MET A 30 2.06 6.88 3.58
CA MET A 30 1.35 7.81 2.70
C MET A 30 0.93 9.09 3.42
N GLN A 31 0.73 9.05 4.74
CA GLN A 31 0.35 10.22 5.55
C GLN A 31 1.34 11.38 5.43
N GLN A 32 2.61 11.12 5.10
CA GLN A 32 3.60 12.18 4.88
C GLN A 32 3.33 13.05 3.64
N TYR A 33 2.44 12.61 2.75
CA TYR A 33 2.07 13.32 1.52
C TYR A 33 0.67 13.94 1.59
N LEU A 34 -0.05 13.73 2.68
CA LEU A 34 -1.46 14.04 2.79
C LEU A 34 -1.71 15.19 3.77
N ASP A 35 -2.78 15.94 3.52
CA ASP A 35 -3.36 16.86 4.47
C ASP A 35 -4.23 16.10 5.51
N GLY A 36 -4.77 16.83 6.49
CA GLY A 36 -5.64 16.26 7.51
C GLY A 36 -7.00 15.74 7.01
N GLN A 37 -7.28 15.81 5.71
CA GLN A 37 -8.49 15.30 5.06
C GLN A 37 -8.18 14.13 4.11
N GLY A 38 -6.94 13.61 4.14
CA GLY A 38 -6.52 12.51 3.26
C GLY A 38 -6.35 12.91 1.80
N ARG A 39 -6.33 14.22 1.48
CA ARG A 39 -5.99 14.73 0.15
C ARG A 39 -4.50 14.99 0.09
N LEU A 40 -3.94 15.11 -1.11
CA LEU A 40 -2.57 15.57 -1.27
C LEU A 40 -2.37 16.94 -0.61
N ASP A 41 -1.30 17.07 0.17
CA ASP A 41 -0.94 18.37 0.77
C ASP A 41 -0.74 19.40 -0.37
N PRO A 42 -1.45 20.53 -0.35
CA PRO A 42 -1.34 21.55 -1.40
C PRO A 42 0.06 22.19 -1.50
N PHE A 43 0.89 22.06 -0.45
CA PHE A 43 2.25 22.62 -0.39
C PHE A 43 3.34 21.58 -0.68
N LEU A 44 2.97 20.40 -1.16
CA LEU A 44 3.92 19.32 -1.43
C LEU A 44 4.93 19.73 -2.53
N PRO A 45 6.25 19.62 -2.30
CA PRO A 45 7.24 19.86 -3.34
C PRO A 45 7.05 18.93 -4.54
N ARG A 46 7.42 19.38 -5.74
CA ARG A 46 7.22 18.61 -6.98
C ARG A 46 7.81 17.19 -6.93
N SER A 47 8.99 17.03 -6.37
CA SER A 47 9.64 15.71 -6.22
C SER A 47 8.83 14.77 -5.33
N SER A 48 8.33 15.28 -4.21
CA SER A 48 7.45 14.55 -3.29
C SER A 48 6.11 14.22 -3.95
N PHE A 49 5.54 15.14 -4.74
CA PHE A 49 4.30 14.91 -5.49
C PHE A 49 4.43 13.75 -6.48
N ILE A 50 5.52 13.71 -7.25
CA ILE A 50 5.79 12.61 -8.20
C ILE A 50 5.88 11.26 -7.48
N MET A 51 6.52 11.24 -6.30
CA MET A 51 6.61 10.02 -5.48
C MET A 51 5.25 9.64 -4.90
N ALA A 52 4.48 10.61 -4.39
CA ALA A 52 3.15 10.41 -3.85
C ALA A 52 2.19 9.85 -4.89
N ASP A 53 2.18 10.42 -6.10
CA ASP A 53 1.36 9.91 -7.22
C ASP A 53 1.77 8.47 -7.61
N TYR A 54 3.08 8.20 -7.69
CA TYR A 54 3.57 6.85 -7.99
C TYR A 54 3.11 5.82 -6.96
N PHE A 55 3.29 6.08 -5.67
CA PHE A 55 2.85 5.18 -4.61
C PHE A 55 1.31 5.15 -4.48
N GLY A 56 0.63 6.26 -4.73
CA GLY A 56 -0.81 6.37 -4.77
C GLY A 56 -1.45 5.49 -5.84
N ARG A 57 -0.83 5.36 -7.02
CA ARG A 57 -1.28 4.40 -8.04
C ARG A 57 -1.18 2.95 -7.57
N ILE A 58 -0.16 2.61 -6.78
CA ILE A 58 -0.02 1.27 -6.19
C ILE A 58 -1.15 1.03 -5.19
N VAL A 59 -1.40 1.99 -4.29
CA VAL A 59 -2.53 1.96 -3.35
C VAL A 59 -3.84 1.78 -4.08
N TRP A 60 -4.08 2.56 -5.13
CA TRP A 60 -5.32 2.51 -5.89
C TRP A 60 -5.59 1.13 -6.47
N VAL A 61 -4.60 0.51 -7.13
CA VAL A 61 -4.77 -0.86 -7.68
C VAL A 61 -4.95 -1.87 -6.55
N ALA A 62 -4.14 -1.78 -5.49
CA ALA A 62 -4.18 -2.72 -4.36
C ALA A 62 -5.54 -2.73 -3.66
N THR A 63 -6.12 -1.54 -3.47
CA THR A 63 -7.37 -1.35 -2.72
C THR A 63 -8.61 -1.54 -3.59
N ARG A 64 -8.52 -1.32 -4.90
CA ARG A 64 -9.63 -1.57 -5.85
C ARG A 64 -9.90 -3.06 -6.00
N ASP A 65 -8.86 -3.86 -6.16
CA ASP A 65 -9.02 -5.27 -6.55
C ASP A 65 -9.16 -6.21 -5.34
N ALA A 66 -8.95 -5.72 -4.11
CA ALA A 66 -9.17 -6.42 -2.84
C ALA A 66 -8.69 -7.89 -2.84
N THR A 67 -7.52 -8.16 -3.43
CA THR A 67 -7.14 -9.54 -3.77
C THR A 67 -6.49 -10.30 -2.62
N PHE A 68 -6.81 -11.59 -2.54
CA PHE A 68 -6.20 -12.57 -1.63
C PHE A 68 -4.89 -13.17 -2.17
N GLY A 69 -4.24 -12.51 -3.13
CA GLY A 69 -3.03 -13.01 -3.81
C GLY A 69 -2.36 -11.95 -4.71
N PRO A 70 -1.20 -12.28 -5.30
CA PRO A 70 -0.40 -11.33 -6.07
C PRO A 70 -1.13 -10.87 -7.34
N VAL A 71 -1.13 -9.56 -7.58
CA VAL A 71 -1.70 -8.88 -8.74
C VAL A 71 -0.59 -8.30 -9.59
N PHE A 72 -0.57 -8.69 -10.86
CA PHE A 72 0.26 -8.05 -11.86
C PHE A 72 -0.39 -6.75 -12.28
N THR A 73 0.36 -5.65 -12.19
CA THR A 73 -0.14 -4.32 -12.52
C THR A 73 0.48 -3.80 -13.82
N GLU A 74 -0.20 -2.86 -14.47
CA GLU A 74 0.39 -2.11 -15.59
C GLU A 74 1.35 -0.98 -15.14
N ILE A 75 1.57 -0.83 -13.83
CA ILE A 75 2.45 0.20 -13.29
C ILE A 75 3.90 -0.18 -13.65
N GLY A 76 4.57 0.67 -14.43
CA GLY A 76 5.97 0.48 -14.79
C GLY A 76 6.92 0.79 -13.63
N CYS A 77 8.02 0.05 -13.53
CA CYS A 77 9.05 0.34 -12.55
C CYS A 77 9.70 1.70 -12.82
N ARG A 78 9.79 2.54 -11.78
CA ARG A 78 10.42 3.86 -11.88
C ARG A 78 11.95 3.85 -11.95
N ARG A 79 12.59 2.72 -11.62
CA ARG A 79 14.06 2.64 -11.58
C ARG A 79 14.68 2.78 -12.96
N ARG A 80 15.85 3.42 -12.98
CA ARG A 80 16.71 3.51 -14.17
C ARG A 80 18.11 2.93 -13.92
N PRO A 81 18.24 1.61 -13.67
CA PRO A 81 19.56 1.01 -13.45
C PRO A 81 20.44 1.26 -14.68
N HIS A 82 21.70 1.63 -14.45
CA HIS A 82 22.64 1.99 -15.53
C HIS A 82 22.11 3.08 -16.49
N ARG A 83 21.25 3.98 -15.99
CA ARG A 83 20.58 5.05 -16.76
C ARG A 83 19.57 4.59 -17.81
N TYR A 84 19.22 3.31 -17.85
CA TYR A 84 18.17 2.76 -18.74
C TYR A 84 16.88 2.50 -17.97
N PRO A 85 15.70 2.84 -18.53
CA PRO A 85 14.42 2.49 -17.90
C PRO A 85 14.32 0.98 -17.64
N CYS A 86 14.01 0.62 -16.39
CA CYS A 86 13.65 -0.76 -16.09
C CYS A 86 12.37 -1.13 -16.86
N ARG A 87 12.38 -2.26 -17.56
CA ARG A 87 11.23 -2.76 -18.33
C ARG A 87 10.22 -3.54 -17.48
N GLY A 88 10.53 -3.73 -16.20
CA GLY A 88 9.67 -4.46 -15.27
C GLY A 88 8.39 -3.71 -14.95
N ARG A 89 7.37 -4.50 -14.63
CA ARG A 89 6.09 -4.03 -14.09
C ARG A 89 6.06 -4.29 -12.59
N LEU A 90 5.24 -3.54 -11.88
CA LEU A 90 5.02 -3.79 -10.46
C LEU A 90 4.04 -4.94 -10.27
N GLU A 91 4.38 -5.78 -9.34
CA GLU A 91 3.54 -6.82 -8.76
C GLU A 91 3.13 -6.34 -7.37
N ILE A 92 1.83 -6.22 -7.12
CA ILE A 92 1.30 -6.05 -5.76
C ILE A 92 1.18 -7.45 -5.19
N ILE A 93 1.98 -7.78 -4.19
CA ILE A 93 2.10 -9.15 -3.73
C ILE A 93 1.04 -9.47 -2.68
N TYR A 94 0.71 -8.50 -1.83
CA TYR A 94 -0.20 -8.71 -0.71
C TYR A 94 -0.71 -7.39 -0.13
N VAL A 95 -1.93 -7.42 0.40
CA VAL A 95 -2.48 -6.37 1.25
C VAL A 95 -2.87 -7.00 2.59
N ASP A 96 -2.26 -6.54 3.67
CA ASP A 96 -2.54 -7.07 5.01
C ASP A 96 -3.77 -6.43 5.65
N TYR A 97 -4.96 -6.92 5.26
CA TYR A 97 -6.24 -6.44 5.80
C TYR A 97 -6.45 -6.74 7.28
N LEU A 98 -5.69 -7.68 7.87
CA LEU A 98 -5.90 -8.12 9.26
C LEU A 98 -5.05 -7.37 10.29
N CYS A 99 -3.96 -6.72 9.87
CA CYS A 99 -3.11 -5.97 10.80
C CYS A 99 -3.23 -4.46 10.56
N ASN A 100 -2.31 -3.92 9.76
CA ASN A 100 -2.05 -2.48 9.64
C ASN A 100 -2.24 -1.99 8.20
N GLY A 101 -3.04 -2.70 7.40
CA GLY A 101 -3.30 -2.37 6.00
C GLY A 101 -2.05 -2.42 5.12
N GLN A 102 -0.97 -3.13 5.48
CA GLN A 102 0.29 -2.98 4.73
C GLN A 102 0.18 -3.50 3.30
N ILE A 103 0.59 -2.68 2.31
CA ILE A 103 0.66 -3.08 0.91
C ILE A 103 2.10 -3.42 0.57
N TYR A 104 2.34 -4.65 0.13
CA TYR A 104 3.63 -5.13 -0.31
C TYR A 104 3.69 -5.14 -1.83
N TRP A 105 4.76 -4.58 -2.39
CA TRP A 105 4.95 -4.53 -3.83
C TRP A 105 6.41 -4.81 -4.20
N ARG A 106 6.63 -5.31 -5.40
CA ARG A 106 7.95 -5.48 -6.00
C ARG A 106 7.92 -5.28 -7.51
N CYS A 107 9.07 -5.01 -8.10
CA CYS A 107 9.27 -5.04 -9.54
C CYS A 107 9.53 -6.47 -10.00
N SER A 108 8.93 -6.87 -11.12
CA SER A 108 9.13 -8.19 -11.73
C SER A 108 10.50 -8.40 -12.38
N SER A 109 11.32 -7.35 -12.51
CA SER A 109 12.59 -7.40 -13.27
C SER A 109 13.80 -6.85 -12.54
N CYS A 110 13.64 -6.05 -11.50
CA CYS A 110 14.75 -5.53 -10.71
C CYS A 110 14.44 -5.60 -9.22
N SER A 111 15.43 -5.29 -8.37
CA SER A 111 15.30 -5.39 -6.92
C SER A 111 14.46 -4.27 -6.26
N ASP A 112 13.78 -3.43 -7.05
CA ASP A 112 12.92 -2.37 -6.48
C ASP A 112 11.67 -2.99 -5.86
N LYS A 113 11.47 -2.76 -4.57
CA LYS A 113 10.37 -3.32 -3.78
C LYS A 113 10.14 -2.48 -2.54
N GLY A 114 8.96 -2.63 -1.94
CA GLY A 114 8.61 -1.83 -0.78
C GLY A 114 7.32 -2.23 -0.09
N ILE A 115 7.11 -1.54 1.02
CA ILE A 115 5.94 -1.61 1.89
C ILE A 115 5.33 -0.22 1.95
N ILE A 116 4.02 -0.13 1.73
CA ILE A 116 3.24 1.10 1.88
C ILE A 116 2.29 0.93 3.07
N ILE A 117 2.26 1.93 3.95
CA ILE A 117 1.37 2.01 5.13
C ILE A 117 0.67 3.36 5.19
N GLY A 118 -0.37 3.46 6.02
CA GLY A 118 -1.05 4.73 6.30
C GLY A 118 -1.73 5.32 5.07
N TRP A 119 -2.22 4.48 4.17
CA TRP A 119 -2.95 4.90 2.97
C TRP A 119 -4.46 4.98 3.19
N GLU A 120 -4.95 4.43 4.29
CA GLU A 120 -6.36 4.35 4.64
C GLU A 120 -6.96 5.76 4.71
N GLY A 121 -8.09 5.95 4.04
CA GLY A 121 -8.76 7.25 3.92
C GLY A 121 -8.04 8.26 3.02
N SER A 122 -6.95 7.87 2.35
CA SER A 122 -6.31 8.73 1.34
C SER A 122 -7.18 8.87 0.09
N CYS A 123 -6.91 9.88 -0.73
CA CYS A 123 -7.60 10.08 -2.01
C CYS A 123 -7.40 8.94 -3.04
N TRP A 124 -6.45 8.03 -2.78
CA TRP A 124 -6.20 6.83 -3.58
C TRP A 124 -6.82 5.56 -2.98
N ASP A 125 -7.36 5.62 -1.76
CA ASP A 125 -8.03 4.50 -1.12
C ASP A 125 -9.39 4.24 -1.81
N MET A 126 -9.49 3.11 -2.50
CA MET A 126 -10.71 2.69 -3.18
C MET A 126 -11.67 1.90 -2.27
N MET A 127 -11.20 1.37 -1.13
CA MET A 127 -12.07 0.68 -0.17
C MET A 127 -12.95 1.67 0.60
N ALA A 128 -12.40 2.84 0.94
CA ALA A 128 -13.15 3.92 1.57
C ALA A 128 -14.26 4.51 0.67
N ARG A 129 -14.20 4.25 -0.65
CA ARG A 129 -15.18 4.74 -1.64
C ARG A 129 -16.37 3.80 -1.84
N GLU A 130 -16.33 2.57 -1.34
CA GLU A 130 -17.50 1.70 -1.37
C GLU A 130 -18.40 1.98 -0.16
N PRO A 131 -19.69 2.36 -0.36
CA PRO A 131 -20.64 2.47 0.72
C PRO A 131 -20.99 1.07 1.25
N GLY A 132 -20.14 0.53 2.13
CA GLY A 132 -20.36 -0.77 2.76
C GLY A 132 -19.21 -1.40 3.53
N HIS A 133 -17.95 -0.97 3.35
CA HIS A 133 -16.81 -1.59 4.04
C HIS A 133 -16.51 -0.92 5.39
N VAL A 134 -17.39 -1.12 6.37
CA VAL A 134 -17.10 -0.83 7.77
C VAL A 134 -16.21 -1.94 8.33
N LEU A 135 -14.90 -1.75 8.30
CA LEU A 135 -14.05 -2.37 9.31
C LEU A 135 -13.95 -1.38 10.47
N SER A 136 -14.76 -1.67 11.49
CA SER A 136 -14.83 -0.97 12.76
C SER A 136 -13.44 -0.81 13.37
N ARG A 137 -12.85 0.38 13.24
CA ARG A 137 -11.85 0.84 14.18
C ARG A 137 -12.62 1.60 15.26
N ALA A 138 -12.80 0.92 16.38
CA ALA A 138 -13.38 1.47 17.60
C ALA A 138 -12.85 2.89 17.84
N GLU A 139 -13.77 3.85 17.85
CA GLU A 139 -13.55 5.14 18.44
C GLU A 139 -13.36 4.95 19.96
N GLU A 140 -12.13 4.85 20.42
CA GLU A 140 -11.82 5.32 21.77
C GLU A 140 -11.59 6.83 21.67
N LYS A 141 -12.64 7.61 21.95
CA LYS A 141 -12.46 8.95 22.50
C LYS A 141 -12.40 8.84 24.02
N PRO A 142 -11.46 9.51 24.69
CA PRO A 142 -11.36 9.48 26.14
C PRO A 142 -12.58 10.17 26.75
N GLY A 143 -13.21 9.49 27.71
CA GLY A 143 -14.23 10.08 28.57
C GLY A 143 -13.68 11.34 29.22
N ARG A 144 -14.37 12.46 29.00
CA ARG A 144 -14.24 13.64 29.84
C ARG A 144 -15.34 13.54 30.89
N ASP A 145 -14.94 13.17 32.09
CA ASP A 145 -15.76 13.32 33.28
C ASP A 145 -15.93 14.83 33.57
N PHE A 146 -17.18 15.28 33.58
CA PHE A 146 -17.65 16.47 34.28
C PHE A 146 -19.02 16.15 34.89
#